data_AF-G9KLZ1-F1
#
_entry.id   AF-G9KLZ1-F1
#
_cell.length_a   1.000
_cell.length_b   1.000
_cell.length_c   1.000
_cell.angle_alpha   90.00
_cell.angle_beta   90.00
_cell.angle_gamma   90.00
#
_symmetry.space_group_name_H-M   'P 1'
#
loop_
_entity.id
_entity.type
_entity.pdbx_description
1 polymer ?
#
loop_
_entity_poly.entity_id
_entity_poly.type
_entity_poly.pdbx_seq_one_letter_code
_entity_poly.pdbx_strand_id
1 'polypeptide(L)'
;AIPIKFSEKQQASHYLYVREHRVREGTKSSWPQKRTLFVLNVPPYCTEECLSRLFSPCGPVQSVQLQEKPDLADSAEEPKSKFFHPTPVPGFQVAYVVFQKAGGVSAALVLKGPLLASTESHPVKSGIHKWISGYADSVPDPEALRAEVDTFMEMYDKRIAEEEAKAKEEEGVPDEEGWVKVTRRGRRPVL
;
A
#
# COMPACT_ATOMS: atom_id res chain seq x y z
N ALA A 1 -12.21 -15.43 -18.43
CA ALA A 1 -12.54 -14.12 -17.83
C ALA A 1 -13.77 -14.30 -16.96
N ILE A 2 -13.77 -13.71 -15.76
CA ILE A 2 -14.85 -13.81 -14.78
C ILE A 2 -15.58 -12.47 -14.77
N PRO A 3 -16.87 -12.41 -15.12
CA PRO A 3 -17.64 -11.19 -14.99
C PRO A 3 -17.92 -10.90 -13.51
N ILE A 4 -17.86 -9.64 -13.11
CA ILE A 4 -18.20 -9.15 -11.78
C ILE A 4 -19.17 -7.97 -11.88
N LYS A 5 -20.04 -7.84 -10.89
CA LYS A 5 -21.00 -6.74 -10.76
C LYS A 5 -20.88 -6.10 -9.39
N PHE A 6 -21.13 -4.79 -9.32
CA PHE A 6 -21.10 -4.02 -8.07
C PHE A 6 -22.51 -3.67 -7.57
N SER A 7 -23.54 -4.06 -8.31
CA SER A 7 -24.93 -3.98 -7.87
C SER A 7 -25.75 -4.98 -8.68
N GLU A 8 -26.78 -5.56 -8.06
CA GLU A 8 -27.73 -6.42 -8.76
C GLU A 8 -28.48 -5.68 -9.87
N LYS A 9 -28.72 -4.37 -9.68
CA LYS A 9 -29.40 -3.50 -10.65
C LYS A 9 -28.54 -3.17 -11.87
N GLN A 10 -27.24 -3.47 -11.82
CA GLN A 10 -26.30 -3.11 -12.89
C GLN A 10 -26.40 -4.10 -14.06
N GLN A 11 -26.65 -3.58 -15.26
CA GLN A 11 -26.67 -4.37 -16.49
C GLN A 11 -25.26 -4.68 -16.99
N ALA A 12 -24.35 -3.70 -16.93
CA ALA A 12 -22.96 -3.87 -17.30
C ALA A 12 -22.18 -4.71 -16.29
N SER A 13 -21.26 -5.54 -16.79
CA SER A 13 -20.34 -6.33 -15.97
C SER A 13 -18.89 -5.90 -16.24
N HIS A 14 -18.08 -5.87 -15.20
CA HIS A 14 -16.63 -5.72 -15.31
C HIS A 14 -15.99 -7.10 -15.43
N TYR A 15 -14.88 -7.25 -16.15
CA TYR A 15 -14.26 -8.57 -16.37
C TYR A 15 -12.91 -8.66 -15.67
N LEU A 16 -12.78 -9.64 -14.77
CA LEU A 16 -11.51 -10.06 -14.20
C LEU A 16 -10.86 -11.13 -15.08
N TYR A 17 -9.57 -10.99 -15.33
CA TYR A 17 -8.81 -12.00 -16.07
C TYR A 17 -7.97 -12.80 -15.09
N VAL A 18 -8.23 -14.09 -15.01
CA VAL A 18 -7.56 -14.98 -14.06
C VAL A 18 -6.65 -15.96 -14.78
N ARG A 19 -5.49 -16.22 -14.19
CA ARG A 19 -4.53 -17.22 -14.65
C ARG A 19 -3.87 -17.88 -13.44
N GLU A 20 -3.45 -19.13 -13.57
CA GLU A 20 -2.52 -19.73 -12.61
C GLU A 20 -1.23 -18.89 -12.58
N HIS A 21 -0.80 -18.47 -11.39
CA HIS A 21 0.47 -17.78 -11.25
C HIS A 21 1.61 -18.76 -11.53
N ARG A 22 2.41 -18.45 -12.56
CA ARG A 22 3.60 -19.21 -12.93
C ARG A 22 4.79 -18.28 -12.97
N VAL A 23 5.80 -18.61 -12.18
CA VAL A 23 7.07 -17.90 -12.12
C VAL A 23 8.06 -18.65 -13.00
N ARG A 24 8.93 -17.93 -13.72
CA ARG A 24 10.02 -18.56 -14.50
C ARG A 24 10.93 -19.33 -13.55
N GLU A 25 11.33 -20.54 -13.94
CA GLU A 25 12.28 -21.36 -13.18
C GLU A 25 13.51 -20.53 -12.77
N GLY A 26 13.87 -20.57 -11.48
CA GLY A 26 15.02 -19.86 -10.93
C GLY A 26 14.74 -18.50 -10.28
N THR A 27 13.52 -17.95 -10.38
CA THR A 27 13.17 -16.68 -9.69
C THR A 27 12.58 -16.97 -8.32
N LYS A 28 13.15 -16.38 -7.25
CA LYS A 28 12.57 -16.45 -5.90
C LYS A 28 11.25 -15.69 -5.89
N SER A 29 10.14 -16.42 -5.83
CA SER A 29 8.82 -15.83 -5.62
C SER A 29 8.41 -16.03 -4.17
N SER A 30 7.85 -14.98 -3.57
CA SER A 30 7.24 -15.03 -2.24
C SER A 30 5.94 -15.85 -2.24
N TRP A 31 5.37 -16.17 -3.40
CA TRP A 31 4.09 -16.85 -3.53
C TRP A 31 4.23 -18.35 -3.83
N PRO A 32 3.45 -19.21 -3.16
CA PRO A 32 3.51 -20.65 -3.38
C PRO A 32 3.01 -21.02 -4.79
N GLN A 33 3.81 -21.80 -5.51
CA GLN A 33 3.48 -22.31 -6.84
C GLN A 33 2.25 -23.24 -6.78
N LYS A 34 1.46 -23.29 -7.86
CA LYS A 34 0.24 -24.11 -8.02
C LYS A 34 -0.89 -23.85 -7.02
N ARG A 35 -0.70 -22.92 -6.08
CA ARG A 35 -1.70 -22.47 -5.09
C ARG A 35 -2.08 -21.01 -5.23
N THR A 36 -1.39 -20.27 -6.09
CA THR A 36 -1.59 -18.84 -6.29
C THR A 36 -2.32 -18.58 -7.60
N LEU A 37 -3.42 -17.84 -7.52
CA LEU A 37 -4.17 -17.33 -8.64
C LEU A 37 -3.75 -15.88 -8.90
N PHE A 38 -3.38 -15.62 -10.15
CA PHE A 38 -3.06 -14.29 -10.64
C PHE A 38 -4.30 -13.68 -11.27
N VAL A 39 -4.73 -12.52 -10.76
CA VAL A 39 -5.93 -11.81 -11.19
C VAL A 39 -5.52 -10.44 -11.75
N LEU A 40 -5.88 -10.19 -13.01
CA LEU A 40 -5.68 -8.92 -13.70
C LEU A 40 -6.98 -8.12 -13.77
N ASN A 41 -6.82 -6.83 -14.03
CA ASN A 41 -7.90 -5.87 -14.22
C ASN A 41 -8.76 -5.71 -12.95
N VAL A 42 -8.14 -5.72 -11.77
CA VAL A 42 -8.85 -5.52 -10.51
C VAL A 42 -9.16 -4.03 -10.35
N PRO A 43 -10.43 -3.63 -10.16
CA PRO A 43 -10.75 -2.23 -9.99
C PRO A 43 -10.22 -1.63 -8.67
N PRO A 44 -9.91 -0.32 -8.61
CA PRO A 44 -9.35 0.37 -7.43
C PRO A 44 -10.31 0.49 -6.23
N TYR A 45 -11.47 -0.14 -6.30
CA TYR A 45 -12.48 -0.17 -5.25
C TYR A 45 -12.69 -1.59 -4.71
N CYS A 46 -12.07 -2.61 -5.30
CA CYS A 46 -12.05 -3.96 -4.73
C CYS A 46 -10.96 -4.04 -3.66
N THR A 47 -11.37 -4.31 -2.42
CA THR A 47 -10.45 -4.61 -1.31
C THR A 47 -10.02 -6.07 -1.33
N GLU A 48 -8.98 -6.40 -0.55
CA GLU A 48 -8.52 -7.78 -0.35
C GLU A 48 -9.65 -8.67 0.20
N GLU A 49 -10.45 -8.14 1.13
CA GLU A 49 -11.63 -8.82 1.68
C GLU A 49 -12.69 -9.11 0.61
N CYS A 50 -12.92 -8.14 -0.29
CA CYS A 50 -13.84 -8.31 -1.42
C CYS A 50 -13.39 -9.48 -2.32
N LEU A 51 -12.10 -9.52 -2.68
CA LEU A 51 -11.55 -10.62 -3.48
C LEU A 51 -11.57 -11.96 -2.74
N SER A 52 -11.24 -11.97 -1.45
CA SER A 52 -11.31 -13.18 -0.61
C SER A 52 -12.72 -13.77 -0.61
N ARG A 53 -13.76 -12.92 -0.45
CA ARG A 53 -15.16 -13.34 -0.53
C ARG A 53 -15.56 -13.80 -1.93
N LEU A 54 -15.12 -13.10 -2.97
CA LEU A 54 -15.40 -13.46 -4.37
C LEU A 54 -14.85 -14.84 -4.73
N PHE A 55 -13.69 -15.21 -4.20
CA PHE A 55 -13.03 -16.49 -4.47
C PHE A 55 -13.29 -17.58 -3.42
N SER A 56 -13.92 -17.26 -2.29
CA SER A 56 -14.31 -18.22 -1.25
C SER A 56 -15.09 -19.44 -1.79
N PRO A 57 -16.02 -19.32 -2.76
CA PRO A 57 -16.70 -20.49 -3.35
C PRO A 57 -15.77 -21.46 -4.07
N CYS A 58 -14.60 -21.01 -4.51
CA CYS A 58 -13.61 -21.85 -5.19
C CYS A 58 -12.76 -22.64 -4.19
N GLY A 59 -12.65 -22.17 -2.94
CA GLY A 59 -11.93 -22.82 -1.86
C GLY A 59 -11.49 -21.83 -0.78
N PRO A 60 -10.98 -22.35 0.37
CA PRO A 60 -10.51 -21.51 1.45
C PRO A 60 -9.27 -20.70 1.01
N VAL A 61 -9.42 -19.37 1.07
CA VAL A 61 -8.38 -18.39 0.77
C VAL A 61 -7.45 -18.26 1.98
N GLN A 62 -6.14 -18.26 1.75
CA GLN A 62 -5.11 -18.06 2.76
C GLN A 62 -4.72 -16.59 2.88
N SER A 63 -4.46 -15.94 1.75
CA SER A 63 -4.13 -14.52 1.69
C SER A 63 -4.47 -13.94 0.32
N VAL A 64 -4.71 -12.63 0.29
CA VAL A 64 -4.88 -11.85 -0.93
C VAL A 64 -3.89 -10.70 -0.84
N GLN A 65 -3.19 -10.41 -1.92
CA GLN A 65 -2.31 -9.24 -2.02
C GLN A 65 -2.60 -8.47 -3.30
N LEU A 66 -2.76 -7.15 -3.16
CA LEU A 66 -2.96 -6.23 -4.28
C LEU A 66 -1.66 -5.51 -4.63
N GLN A 67 -1.37 -5.40 -5.93
CA GLN A 67 -0.21 -4.68 -6.46
C GLN A 67 -0.61 -3.84 -7.67
N GLU A 68 -0.03 -2.65 -7.81
CA GLU A 68 -0.28 -1.79 -8.98
C GLU A 68 0.31 -2.35 -10.29
N LYS A 69 1.47 -3.00 -10.20
CA LYS A 69 2.17 -3.58 -11.35
C LYS A 69 2.45 -5.06 -11.12
N PRO A 70 2.26 -5.90 -12.15
CA PRO A 70 2.70 -7.29 -12.11
C PRO A 70 4.24 -7.31 -12.18
N ASP A 71 4.88 -7.90 -11.19
CA ASP A 71 6.33 -8.04 -11.05
C ASP A 71 7.11 -6.74 -10.83
N LEU A 72 7.10 -6.23 -9.60
CA LEU A 72 8.26 -5.52 -9.07
C LEU A 72 8.48 -5.91 -7.60
N ALA A 73 9.66 -6.47 -7.38
CA ALA A 73 10.25 -6.76 -6.09
C ALA A 73 10.09 -5.57 -5.13
N ASP A 74 9.76 -5.88 -3.88
CA ASP A 74 9.90 -5.05 -2.69
C ASP A 74 9.93 -3.55 -3.00
N SER A 75 8.75 -2.95 -3.21
CA SER A 75 8.66 -1.50 -3.02
C SER A 75 9.02 -1.26 -1.55
N ALA A 76 10.25 -0.79 -1.31
CA ALA A 76 10.70 -0.42 0.01
C ALA A 76 9.62 0.45 0.64
N GLU A 77 9.07 0.00 1.77
CA GLU A 77 8.18 0.84 2.55
C GLU A 77 9.02 2.02 3.05
N GLU A 78 8.99 3.12 2.30
CA GLU A 78 9.51 4.38 2.81
C GLU A 78 8.83 4.65 4.16
N PRO A 79 9.53 5.21 5.15
CA PRO A 79 8.95 5.52 6.44
C PRO A 79 7.76 6.47 6.26
N LYS A 80 6.54 5.91 6.32
CA LYS A 80 5.29 6.63 6.10
C LYS A 80 5.02 7.49 7.34
N SER A 81 5.01 8.81 7.20
CA SER A 81 4.45 9.67 8.25
C SER A 81 2.95 9.39 8.40
N LYS A 82 2.37 9.58 9.60
CA LYS A 82 0.96 9.23 9.84
C LYS A 82 -0.02 10.13 9.08
N PHE A 83 0.40 11.33 8.69
CA PHE A 83 -0.45 12.34 8.07
C PHE A 83 -0.08 12.71 6.63
N PHE A 84 1.18 12.54 6.23
CA PHE A 84 1.65 12.88 4.88
C PHE A 84 2.03 11.61 4.15
N HIS A 85 1.02 10.99 3.54
CA HIS A 85 1.18 9.88 2.63
C HIS A 85 0.75 10.34 1.24
N PRO A 86 1.61 10.20 0.21
CA PRO A 86 1.19 10.36 -1.17
C PRO A 86 0.03 9.40 -1.40
N THR A 87 -1.15 9.92 -1.74
CA THR A 87 -2.28 9.07 -2.09
C THR A 87 -1.93 8.36 -3.40
N PRO A 88 -1.79 7.02 -3.41
CA PRO A 88 -1.51 6.32 -4.64
C PRO A 88 -2.62 6.61 -5.64
N VAL A 89 -2.25 6.90 -6.88
CA VAL A 89 -3.20 7.21 -7.94
C VAL A 89 -4.11 5.99 -8.09
N PRO A 90 -5.44 6.12 -7.91
CA PRO A 90 -6.34 4.98 -7.97
C PRO A 90 -6.36 4.43 -9.39
N GLY A 91 -5.60 3.35 -9.60
CA GLY A 91 -5.49 2.64 -10.87
C GLY A 91 -6.07 1.23 -10.81
N PHE A 92 -6.20 0.60 -11.97
CA PHE A 92 -6.45 -0.84 -12.00
C PHE A 92 -5.22 -1.59 -11.49
N GLN A 93 -5.47 -2.58 -10.65
CA GLN A 93 -4.45 -3.34 -9.96
C GLN A 93 -4.45 -4.80 -10.41
N VAL A 94 -3.43 -5.50 -9.95
CA VAL A 94 -3.24 -6.93 -10.06
C VAL A 94 -3.40 -7.53 -8.67
N ALA A 95 -4.03 -8.69 -8.56
CA ALA A 95 -4.13 -9.42 -7.30
C ALA A 95 -3.48 -10.80 -7.37
N TYR A 96 -2.86 -11.18 -6.26
CA TYR A 96 -2.37 -12.52 -6.01
C TYR A 96 -3.24 -13.13 -4.91
N VAL A 97 -4.03 -14.14 -5.28
CA VAL A 97 -4.91 -14.85 -4.34
C VAL A 97 -4.30 -16.22 -4.06
N VAL A 98 -3.84 -16.42 -2.83
CA VAL A 98 -3.27 -17.69 -2.38
C VAL A 98 -4.36 -18.54 -1.75
N PHE A 99 -4.60 -19.73 -2.30
CA PHE A 99 -5.53 -20.70 -1.72
C PHE A 99 -4.79 -21.67 -0.79
N GLN A 100 -5.47 -22.13 0.26
CA GLN A 100 -4.93 -23.19 1.12
C GLN A 100 -4.75 -24.52 0.38
N LYS A 101 -5.57 -24.78 -0.65
CA LYS A 101 -5.55 -26.02 -1.46
C LYS A 101 -5.36 -25.68 -2.93
N ALA A 102 -4.58 -26.50 -3.65
CA ALA A 102 -4.34 -26.32 -5.09
C ALA A 102 -5.62 -26.43 -5.93
N GLY A 103 -6.60 -27.21 -5.45
CA GLY A 103 -7.93 -27.31 -6.08
C GLY A 103 -8.69 -25.98 -6.14
N GLY A 104 -8.35 -25.00 -5.30
CA GLY A 104 -8.95 -23.66 -5.37
C GLY A 104 -8.61 -22.91 -6.66
N VAL A 105 -7.37 -23.08 -7.15
CA VAL A 105 -6.92 -22.46 -8.40
C VAL A 105 -7.65 -23.07 -9.59
N SER A 106 -7.77 -24.40 -9.65
CA SER A 106 -8.50 -25.05 -10.75
C SER A 106 -10.00 -24.71 -10.73
N ALA A 107 -10.62 -24.65 -9.55
CA ALA A 107 -12.00 -24.21 -9.42
C ALA A 107 -12.20 -22.75 -9.88
N ALA A 108 -11.29 -21.84 -9.52
CA ALA A 108 -11.35 -20.44 -9.92
C ALA A 108 -11.18 -20.25 -11.43
N LEU A 109 -10.38 -21.08 -12.10
CA LEU A 109 -10.21 -21.04 -13.56
C LEU A 109 -11.46 -21.48 -14.32
N VAL A 110 -12.28 -22.36 -13.73
CA VAL A 110 -13.52 -22.88 -14.32
C VAL A 110 -14.75 -22.04 -13.93
N LEU A 111 -14.59 -21.08 -13.03
CA LEU A 111 -15.68 -20.28 -12.50
C LEU A 111 -16.41 -19.51 -13.61
N LYS A 112 -17.73 -19.73 -13.71
CA LYS A 112 -18.61 -19.09 -14.67
C LYS A 112 -19.72 -18.36 -13.92
N GLY A 113 -19.85 -17.06 -14.15
CA GLY A 113 -20.99 -16.29 -13.67
C GLY A 113 -20.60 -14.86 -13.28
N PRO A 114 -21.58 -13.93 -13.29
CA PRO A 114 -21.36 -12.60 -12.75
C PRO A 114 -21.27 -12.69 -11.23
N LEU A 115 -20.07 -12.58 -10.67
CA LEU A 115 -19.90 -12.55 -9.22
C LEU A 115 -20.31 -11.18 -8.67
N LEU A 116 -21.02 -11.16 -7.55
CA LEU A 116 -21.45 -9.92 -6.92
C LEU A 116 -20.37 -9.42 -5.92
N ALA A 117 -19.67 -8.38 -6.34
CA ALA A 117 -18.58 -7.77 -5.58
C ALA A 117 -19.08 -6.89 -4.43
N SER A 118 -20.25 -6.25 -4.55
CA SER A 118 -20.86 -5.45 -3.47
C SER A 118 -22.15 -6.12 -3.01
N THR A 119 -22.21 -6.51 -1.74
CA THR A 119 -23.41 -7.08 -1.11
C THR A 119 -23.95 -6.12 -0.05
N GLU A 120 -25.20 -6.31 0.39
CA GLU A 120 -25.78 -5.50 1.48
C GLU A 120 -24.96 -5.63 2.77
N SER A 121 -24.41 -6.82 3.02
CA SER A 121 -23.54 -7.07 4.17
C SER A 121 -22.15 -6.44 4.05
N HIS A 122 -21.64 -6.26 2.82
CA HIS A 122 -20.30 -5.74 2.55
C HIS A 122 -20.36 -4.80 1.35
N PRO A 123 -20.84 -3.55 1.55
CA PRO A 123 -20.98 -2.59 0.47
C PRO A 123 -19.60 -2.09 0.02
N VAL A 124 -19.33 -2.21 -1.28
CA VAL A 124 -18.14 -1.63 -1.90
C VAL A 124 -18.47 -0.18 -2.28
N LYS A 125 -17.90 0.78 -1.54
CA LYS A 125 -18.05 2.21 -1.86
C LYS A 125 -17.42 2.49 -3.23
N SER A 126 -18.26 2.89 -4.17
CA SER A 126 -17.85 3.24 -5.54
C SER A 126 -18.36 4.64 -5.92
N GLY A 127 -17.81 5.21 -7.00
CA GLY A 127 -18.23 6.51 -7.53
C GLY A 127 -18.16 7.63 -6.49
N ILE A 128 -19.21 8.46 -6.44
CA ILE A 128 -19.25 9.67 -5.60
C ILE A 128 -19.16 9.37 -4.09
N HIS A 129 -19.74 8.26 -3.63
CA HIS A 129 -19.69 7.87 -2.22
C HIS A 129 -18.27 7.57 -1.75
N LYS A 130 -17.43 7.01 -2.64
CA LYS A 130 -16.00 6.81 -2.36
C LYS A 130 -15.31 8.15 -2.18
N TRP A 131 -15.54 9.10 -3.09
CA TRP A 131 -14.91 10.42 -3.05
C TRP A 131 -15.33 11.24 -1.83
N ILE A 132 -16.62 11.20 -1.45
CA ILE A 132 -17.12 11.87 -0.25
C ILE A 132 -16.46 11.30 1.01
N SER A 133 -16.41 9.96 1.13
CA SER A 133 -15.73 9.30 2.25
C SER A 133 -14.26 9.67 2.28
N GLY A 134 -13.55 9.54 1.14
CA GLY A 134 -12.13 9.85 1.06
C GLY A 134 -11.82 11.32 1.36
N TYR A 135 -12.71 12.25 0.99
CA TYR A 135 -12.56 13.66 1.36
C TYR A 135 -12.73 13.86 2.86
N ALA A 136 -13.76 13.26 3.47
CA ALA A 136 -13.96 13.32 4.92
C ALA A 136 -12.76 12.74 5.68
N ASP A 137 -12.22 11.62 5.21
CA ASP A 137 -11.06 10.94 5.80
C ASP A 137 -9.75 11.72 5.56
N SER A 138 -9.69 12.57 4.51
CA SER A 138 -8.51 13.40 4.22
C SER A 138 -8.37 14.62 5.12
N VAL A 139 -9.41 14.96 5.89
CA VAL A 139 -9.37 16.05 6.86
C VAL A 139 -8.93 15.48 8.20
N PRO A 140 -7.65 15.63 8.59
CA PRO A 140 -7.18 15.12 9.88
C PRO A 140 -7.80 15.93 11.03
N ASP A 141 -7.89 15.27 12.19
CA ASP A 141 -8.24 15.94 13.43
C ASP A 141 -7.16 16.97 13.80
N PRO A 142 -7.51 18.27 13.96
CA PRO A 142 -6.51 19.32 14.17
C PRO A 142 -5.73 19.17 15.47
N GLU A 143 -6.32 18.59 16.51
CA GLU A 143 -5.66 18.37 17.80
C GLU A 143 -4.61 17.25 17.69
N ALA A 144 -5.00 16.11 17.10
CA ALA A 144 -4.09 15.00 16.85
C ALA A 144 -2.92 15.39 15.92
N LEU A 145 -3.19 16.17 14.86
CA LEU A 145 -2.16 16.67 13.95
C LEU A 145 -1.17 17.58 14.67
N ARG A 146 -1.68 18.51 15.48
CA ARG A 146 -0.83 19.44 16.24
C ARG A 146 0.10 18.70 17.19
N ALA A 147 -0.42 17.72 17.94
CA ALA A 147 0.39 16.95 18.88
C ALA A 147 1.54 16.20 18.19
N GLU A 148 1.33 15.67 16.98
CA GLU A 148 2.38 15.02 16.20
C GLU A 148 3.44 16.03 15.73
N VAL A 149 3.02 17.18 15.22
CA VAL A 149 3.94 18.25 14.79
C VAL A 149 4.78 18.74 15.96
N ASP A 150 4.16 19.02 17.11
CA ASP A 150 4.86 19.49 18.31
C ASP A 150 5.89 18.45 18.77
N THR A 151 5.51 17.18 18.80
CA THR A 151 6.41 16.06 19.16
C THR A 151 7.57 15.90 18.17
N PHE A 152 7.31 16.07 16.87
CA PHE A 152 8.34 16.03 15.82
C PHE A 152 9.33 17.20 15.97
N MET A 153 8.83 18.41 16.20
CA MET A 153 9.66 19.60 16.39
C MET A 153 10.51 19.51 17.66
N GLU A 154 9.97 18.99 18.77
CA GLU A 154 10.76 18.74 19.98
C GLU A 154 11.92 17.76 19.74
N MET A 155 11.66 16.67 19.00
CA MET A 155 12.71 15.70 18.64
C MET A 155 13.75 16.31 17.69
N TYR A 156 13.31 17.15 16.76
CA TYR A 156 14.21 17.86 15.83
C TYR A 156 15.09 18.86 16.58
N ASP A 157 14.51 19.69 17.43
CA ASP A 157 15.23 20.71 18.20
C ASP A 157 16.25 20.08 19.16
N LYS A 158 15.93 18.94 19.79
CA LYS A 158 16.89 18.17 20.59
C LYS A 158 18.08 17.68 19.74
N ARG A 159 17.82 17.14 18.56
CA ARG A 159 18.88 16.65 17.65
C ARG A 159 19.79 17.79 17.19
N ILE A 160 19.20 18.92 16.81
CA ILE A 160 19.96 20.11 16.43
C ILE A 160 20.79 20.62 17.61
N ALA A 161 20.24 20.67 18.83
CA ALA A 161 20.97 21.11 20.01
C ALA A 161 22.15 20.18 20.35
N GLU A 162 21.98 18.86 20.20
CA GLU A 162 23.05 17.88 20.36
C GLU A 162 24.14 18.03 19.29
N GLU A 163 23.74 18.21 18.03
CA GLU A 163 24.68 18.47 16.92
C GLU A 163 25.42 19.79 17.11
N GLU A 164 24.75 20.85 17.55
CA GLU A 164 25.38 22.13 17.88
C GLU A 164 26.29 22.03 19.11
N ALA A 165 25.96 21.20 20.11
CA ALA A 165 26.80 20.96 21.28
C ALA A 165 28.08 20.20 20.90
N LYS A 166 27.96 19.13 20.10
CA LYS A 166 29.11 18.40 19.55
C LYS A 166 29.97 19.29 18.67
N ALA A 167 29.36 20.10 17.80
CA ALA A 167 30.08 21.03 16.95
C ALA A 167 30.83 22.09 17.78
N LYS A 168 30.28 22.56 18.91
CA LYS A 168 30.96 23.47 19.84
C LYS A 168 32.12 22.81 20.59
N GLU A 169 32.00 21.52 20.91
CA GLU A 169 33.06 20.76 21.57
C GLU A 169 34.23 20.46 20.61
N GLU A 170 33.91 20.19 19.34
CA GLU A 170 34.89 20.03 18.25
C GLU A 170 35.44 21.39 17.74
N GLU A 171 34.79 22.51 18.05
CA GLU A 171 35.22 23.87 17.66
C GLU A 171 36.47 24.28 18.46
N GLY A 172 37.64 24.20 17.83
CA GLY A 172 38.92 24.66 18.40
C GLY A 172 39.84 23.56 18.92
N VAL A 173 39.45 22.28 18.82
CA VAL A 173 40.34 21.15 19.05
C VAL A 173 41.12 20.87 17.75
N PRO A 174 42.47 20.84 17.77
CA PRO A 174 43.25 20.43 16.61
C PRO A 174 43.07 18.93 16.35
N ASP A 175 42.80 18.57 15.10
CA ASP A 175 42.76 17.18 14.67
C ASP A 175 44.16 16.51 14.84
N GLU A 176 44.27 15.18 14.71
CA GLU A 176 45.54 14.43 14.89
C GLU A 176 46.69 14.90 13.96
N GLU A 177 46.35 15.67 12.93
CA GLU A 177 47.27 16.25 11.94
C GLU A 177 47.50 17.76 12.14
N GLY A 178 47.00 18.36 13.23
CA GLY A 178 47.25 19.74 13.66
C GLY A 178 46.40 20.82 12.96
N TRP A 179 45.35 20.44 12.24
CA TRP A 179 44.45 21.38 11.56
C TRP A 179 43.28 21.77 12.46
N VAL A 180 42.87 23.05 12.40
CA VAL A 180 41.71 23.58 13.14
C VAL A 180 40.56 23.83 12.17
N LYS A 181 39.42 23.17 12.39
CA LYS A 181 38.21 23.32 11.58
C LYS A 181 37.50 24.64 11.89
N VAL A 182 37.51 25.58 10.94
CA VAL A 182 36.79 26.87 11.06
C VAL A 182 35.33 26.68 10.66
N THR A 183 34.40 26.76 11.62
CA THR A 183 32.96 26.78 11.34
C THR A 183 32.45 28.23 11.32
N ARG A 184 31.97 28.70 10.16
CA ARG A 184 31.34 30.02 10.05
C ARG A 184 29.90 29.92 10.54
N ARG A 185 29.60 30.43 11.74
CA ARG A 185 28.22 30.56 12.26
C ARG A 185 27.44 31.61 11.45
N GLY A 186 26.94 31.22 10.27
CA GLY A 186 25.99 32.01 9.49
C GLY A 186 24.57 31.81 10.03
N ARG A 187 23.79 32.89 10.12
CA ARG A 187 22.33 32.80 10.33
C ARG A 187 21.73 31.91 9.23
N ARG A 188 20.82 31.02 9.63
CA ARG A 188 20.02 30.18 8.72
C ARG A 188 19.44 31.08 7.61
N PRO A 189 19.64 30.76 6.31
CA PRO A 189 18.92 31.46 5.26
C PRO A 189 17.43 31.21 5.49
N VAL A 190 16.66 32.29 5.58
CA VAL A 190 15.21 32.23 5.63
C VAL A 190 14.77 31.71 4.26
N LEU A 191 14.19 30.51 4.25
CA LEU A 191 13.47 29.96 3.09
C LEU A 191 12.13 30.67 2.95
#